data_AF-A0AAJ1N7G1-F1
#
_entry.id   AF-A0AAJ1N7G1-F1
#
_cell.length_a   1.000
_cell.length_b   1.000
_cell.length_c   1.000
_cell.angle_alpha   90.00
_cell.angle_beta   90.00
_cell.angle_gamma   90.00
#
_symmetry.space_group_name_H-M   'P 1'
#
loop_
_entity.id
_entity.type
_entity.pdbx_description
1 polymer ?
#
loop_
_entity_poly.entity_id
_entity_poly.type
_entity_poly.pdbx_seq_one_letter_code
_entity_poly.pdbx_strand_id
1 'polypeptide(L)'
;MALVKILAANLFAGANFQKLEVGKTYDVDDAIAEKWITDGKAEESKEKGVKLHFEVSPPSAPLTTETSTLQAQLDDALLQIQQLQQAAAEKDVAHADALTAETKRADDAVAALAEATKKAK
;
A
#
# COMPACT_ATOMS: atom_id res chain seq x y z
N MET A 1 31.96 36.72 1.83
CA MET A 1 31.14 35.59 1.35
C MET A 1 29.69 35.90 1.69
N ALA A 2 28.84 35.96 0.67
CA ALA A 2 27.45 36.39 0.74
C ALA A 2 26.52 35.35 0.09
N LEU A 3 25.34 35.19 0.67
CA LEU A 3 24.29 34.32 0.14
C LEU A 3 23.42 35.11 -0.82
N VAL A 4 23.31 34.63 -2.06
CA VAL A 4 22.48 35.24 -3.10
C VAL A 4 21.54 34.21 -3.69
N LYS A 5 20.28 34.62 -3.90
CA LYS A 5 19.27 33.80 -4.56
C LYS A 5 19.16 34.19 -6.03
N ILE A 6 19.29 33.22 -6.92
CA ILE A 6 19.40 33.49 -8.36
C ILE A 6 18.04 33.75 -8.97
N LEU A 7 17.96 34.80 -9.80
CA LEU A 7 16.76 35.18 -10.56
C LEU A 7 16.92 34.87 -12.05
N ALA A 8 18.15 34.89 -12.57
CA ALA A 8 18.44 34.67 -13.98
C ALA A 8 18.64 33.19 -14.33
N ALA A 9 17.93 32.70 -15.36
CA ALA A 9 17.98 31.30 -15.81
C ALA A 9 19.28 30.88 -16.52
N ASN A 10 20.13 31.85 -16.86
CA ASN A 10 21.38 31.65 -17.60
C ASN A 10 22.59 32.21 -16.85
N LEU A 11 22.58 32.10 -15.52
CA LEU A 11 23.72 32.50 -14.70
C LEU A 11 24.69 31.34 -14.52
N PHE A 12 25.97 31.58 -14.77
CA PHE A 12 27.04 30.59 -14.62
C PHE A 12 28.12 31.14 -13.69
N ALA A 13 28.68 30.29 -12.83
CA ALA A 13 29.67 30.69 -11.84
C ALA A 13 30.84 29.71 -11.74
N GLY A 14 31.99 30.21 -11.27
CA GLY A 14 33.21 29.43 -11.10
C GLY A 14 33.95 29.12 -12.41
N ALA A 15 35.18 28.60 -12.29
CA ALA A 15 36.00 28.22 -13.44
C ALA A 15 35.43 27.02 -14.23
N ASN A 16 34.53 26.25 -13.62
CA ASN A 16 33.82 25.14 -14.23
C ASN A 16 32.55 25.56 -14.99
N PHE A 17 32.23 26.87 -15.06
CA PHE A 17 30.99 27.38 -15.66
C PHE A 17 29.75 26.64 -15.14
N GLN A 18 29.65 26.45 -13.83
CA GLN A 18 28.51 25.78 -13.24
C GLN A 18 27.26 26.64 -13.44
N LYS A 19 26.24 26.06 -14.09
CA LYS A 19 24.94 26.71 -14.25
C LYS A 19 24.25 26.81 -12.89
N LEU A 20 23.79 28.01 -12.54
CA LEU A 20 23.04 28.26 -11.32
C LEU A 20 21.54 28.25 -11.61
N GLU A 21 20.77 27.62 -10.74
CA GLU A 21 19.33 27.44 -10.89
C GLU A 21 18.55 28.63 -10.31
N VAL A 22 17.53 29.09 -11.04
CA VAL A 22 16.62 30.14 -10.56
C VAL A 22 15.92 29.67 -9.28
N GLY A 23 15.85 30.56 -8.29
CA GLY A 23 15.23 30.30 -6.99
C GLY A 23 16.13 29.55 -6.00
N LYS A 24 17.32 29.09 -6.39
CA LYS A 24 18.31 28.52 -5.47
C LYS A 24 19.21 29.61 -4.89
N THR A 25 19.62 29.39 -3.64
CA THR A 25 20.58 30.24 -2.93
C THR A 25 21.98 29.64 -3.02
N TYR A 26 22.97 30.46 -3.38
CA TYR A 26 24.38 30.08 -3.44
C TYR A 26 25.24 31.02 -2.60
N ASP A 27 26.32 30.48 -2.04
CA ASP A 27 27.35 31.25 -1.35
C ASP A 27 28.41 31.69 -2.37
N VAL A 28 28.61 33.00 -2.51
CA VAL A 28 29.54 33.60 -3.46
C VAL A 28 30.33 34.74 -2.79
N ASP A 29 31.42 35.16 -3.41
CA ASP A 29 32.17 36.32 -2.93
C ASP A 29 31.32 37.60 -2.97
N ASP A 30 31.53 38.49 -1.99
CA ASP A 30 30.72 39.69 -1.79
C ASP A 30 30.75 40.62 -3.03
N ALA A 31 31.91 40.69 -3.69
CA ALA A 31 32.08 41.46 -4.92
C ALA A 31 31.30 40.88 -6.11
N ILE A 32 31.05 39.58 -6.13
CA ILE A 32 30.23 38.91 -7.16
C ILE A 32 28.75 39.08 -6.84
N ALA A 33 28.38 38.92 -5.57
CA ALA A 33 27.02 39.13 -5.08
C ALA A 33 26.52 40.55 -5.41
N GLU A 34 27.30 41.59 -5.10
CA GLU A 34 26.94 42.98 -5.36
C GLU A 34 26.71 43.25 -6.85
N LYS A 35 27.56 42.70 -7.72
CA LYS A 35 27.39 42.80 -9.19
C LYS A 35 26.13 42.11 -9.66
N TRP A 36 25.83 40.91 -9.17
CA TRP A 36 24.63 40.18 -9.59
C TRP A 36 23.34 40.83 -9.10
N ILE A 37 23.36 41.42 -7.90
CA ILE A 37 22.24 42.16 -7.34
C ILE A 37 22.00 43.46 -8.13
N THR A 38 23.07 44.19 -8.44
CA THR A 38 22.99 45.43 -9.25
C THR A 38 22.49 45.15 -10.67
N ASP A 39 22.93 44.03 -11.27
CA ASP A 39 22.50 43.58 -12.60
C ASP A 39 21.08 42.96 -12.60
N GLY A 40 20.42 42.83 -11.45
CA GLY A 40 19.11 42.18 -11.31
C GLY A 40 19.11 40.67 -11.60
N LYS A 41 20.29 40.02 -11.56
CA LYS A 41 20.47 38.58 -11.82
C LYS A 41 20.31 37.72 -10.57
N ALA A 42 20.44 38.32 -9.38
CA ALA A 42 20.26 37.68 -8.09
C ALA A 42 19.72 38.68 -7.05
N GLU A 43 19.19 38.19 -5.94
CA GLU A 43 18.78 39.00 -4.79
C GLU A 43 19.57 38.60 -3.53
N GLU A 44 19.79 39.53 -2.61
CA GLU A 44 20.43 39.23 -1.32
C GLU A 44 19.55 38.24 -0.55
N SER A 45 20.09 37.06 -0.23
CA SER A 45 19.35 36.03 0.48
C SER A 45 19.78 36.00 1.94
N LYS A 46 18.83 36.26 2.83
CA LYS A 46 18.99 36.07 4.28
C LYS A 46 18.55 34.68 4.73
N GLU A 47 18.17 33.81 3.79
CA GLU A 47 17.81 32.41 4.09
C GLU A 47 19.07 31.63 4.46
N LYS A 48 19.39 31.65 5.77
CA LYS A 48 20.06 30.50 6.40
C LYS A 48 19.25 29.27 6.05
N GLY A 49 19.78 28.45 5.13
CA GLY A 49 19.32 27.12 4.74
C GLY A 49 17.83 26.90 4.92
N VAL A 50 17.05 27.08 3.84
CA VAL A 50 15.64 26.71 3.79
C VAL A 50 15.51 25.30 4.37
N LYS A 51 15.11 25.23 5.64
CA LYS A 51 14.61 24.01 6.23
C LYS A 51 13.34 23.78 5.44
N LEU A 52 13.40 22.90 4.45
CA LEU A 52 12.25 22.49 3.67
C LEU A 52 11.21 22.04 4.68
N HIS A 53 10.25 22.92 4.96
CA HIS A 53 9.07 22.57 5.72
C HIS A 53 8.25 21.71 4.75
N PHE A 54 8.53 20.41 4.77
CA PHE A 54 7.62 19.43 4.23
C PHE A 54 6.37 19.51 5.10
N GLU A 55 5.34 20.20 4.61
CA GLU A 55 4.00 20.04 5.14
C GLU A 55 3.51 18.64 4.78
N VAL A 56 3.98 17.65 5.53
CA VAL A 56 3.33 16.36 5.58
C VAL A 56 2.05 16.62 6.35
N SER A 57 0.92 16.69 5.66
CA SER A 57 -0.39 16.76 6.32
C SER A 57 -0.45 15.64 7.36
N PRO A 58 -0.49 15.95 8.67
CA PRO A 58 -0.72 14.93 9.67
C PRO A 58 -2.07 14.28 9.36
N PRO A 59 -2.20 12.95 9.41
CA PRO A 59 -3.50 12.32 9.23
C PRO A 59 -4.50 12.98 10.17
N SER A 60 -5.61 13.50 9.64
CA SER A 60 -6.59 14.28 10.42
C SER A 60 -7.31 13.47 11.50
N ALA A 61 -7.08 12.15 11.55
CA ALA A 61 -7.62 11.24 12.56
C ALA A 61 -6.47 10.54 13.31
N PRO A 62 -6.63 10.28 14.63
CA PRO A 62 -5.66 9.52 15.39
C PRO A 62 -5.53 8.11 14.82
N LEU A 63 -4.35 7.80 14.28
CA LEU A 63 -3.97 6.51 13.69
C LEU A 63 -4.30 5.30 14.57
N THR A 64 -4.38 5.49 15.88
CA THR A 64 -4.68 4.46 16.88
C THR A 64 -6.11 3.91 16.75
N THR A 65 -7.11 4.76 16.52
CA THR A 65 -8.52 4.33 16.42
C THR A 65 -8.77 3.49 15.17
N GLU A 66 -8.28 3.94 14.00
CA GLU A 66 -8.39 3.20 12.74
C GLU A 66 -7.68 1.84 12.83
N THR A 67 -6.48 1.81 13.42
CA THR A 67 -5.72 0.55 13.61
C THR A 67 -6.48 -0.44 14.50
N SER A 68 -7.10 0.01 15.59
CA SER A 68 -7.91 -0.85 16.46
C SER A 68 -9.16 -1.39 15.75
N THR A 69 -9.82 -0.59 14.92
CA THR A 69 -10.99 -1.05 14.16
C THR A 69 -10.62 -2.08 13.08
N LEU A 70 -9.51 -1.86 12.36
CA LEU A 70 -9.00 -2.79 11.36
C LEU A 70 -8.56 -4.11 12.00
N GLN A 71 -7.96 -4.06 13.20
CA GLN A 71 -7.59 -5.27 13.94
C GLN A 71 -8.83 -6.08 14.36
N ALA A 72 -9.88 -5.42 14.86
CA ALA A 72 -11.13 -6.10 15.23
C ALA A 72 -11.80 -6.75 14.01
N GLN A 73 -11.83 -6.07 12.86
CA GLN A 73 -12.35 -6.64 11.60
C GLN A 73 -11.54 -7.85 11.13
N LEU A 74 -10.21 -7.81 11.30
CA LEU A 74 -9.34 -8.94 10.96
C LEU A 74 -9.63 -10.15 11.85
N ASP A 75 -9.75 -9.93 13.17
CA ASP A 75 -10.02 -10.99 14.14
C ASP A 75 -11.40 -11.65 13.88
N ASP A 76 -12.43 -10.84 13.62
CA ASP A 76 -13.77 -11.32 13.25
C ASP A 76 -13.77 -12.11 11.94
N ALA A 77 -13.05 -11.63 10.92
CA ALA A 77 -12.94 -12.33 9.64
C ALA A 77 -12.22 -13.68 9.78
N LEU A 78 -11.16 -13.74 10.58
CA LEU A 78 -10.44 -14.99 10.87
C LEU A 78 -11.33 -16.00 11.60
N LEU A 79 -12.12 -15.53 12.57
CA LEU A 79 -13.09 -16.38 13.28
C LEU A 79 -14.15 -16.92 12.30
N GLN A 80 -14.69 -16.09 11.41
CA GLN A 80 -15.67 -16.51 10.41
C GLN A 80 -15.10 -17.55 9.44
N ILE A 81 -13.86 -17.35 8.97
CA ILE A 81 -13.18 -18.31 8.10
C ILE A 81 -13.03 -19.67 8.80
N GLN A 82 -12.62 -19.68 10.08
CA GLN A 82 -12.48 -20.92 10.84
C GLN A 82 -13.81 -21.65 11.03
N GLN A 83 -14.89 -20.91 11.32
CA GLN A 83 -16.24 -21.48 11.42
C GLN A 83 -16.72 -22.07 10.09
N LEU A 84 -16.51 -21.37 8.98
CA LEU A 84 -16.88 -21.85 7.65
C LEU A 84 -16.10 -23.11 7.26
N GLN A 85 -14.81 -23.18 7.59
CA GLN A 85 -13.99 -24.37 7.37
C GLN A 85 -14.49 -25.57 8.17
N GLN A 86 -14.86 -25.36 9.43
CA GLN A 86 -15.40 -26.44 10.26
C GLN A 86 -16.76 -26.92 9.76
N ALA A 87 -17.66 -25.99 9.40
CA ALA A 87 -18.97 -26.32 8.83
C ALA A 87 -18.85 -27.04 7.46
N ALA A 88 -17.84 -26.69 6.65
CA ALA A 88 -17.56 -27.38 5.40
C ALA A 88 -17.07 -28.81 5.65
N ALA A 89 -16.13 -29.00 6.57
CA ALA A 89 -15.63 -30.34 6.93
C ALA A 89 -16.74 -31.24 7.49
N GLU A 90 -17.62 -30.72 8.34
CA GLU A 90 -18.77 -31.44 8.86
C GLU A 90 -19.75 -31.85 7.74
N LYS A 91 -20.01 -30.94 6.78
CA LYS A 91 -20.84 -31.25 5.62
C LYS A 91 -20.21 -32.31 4.72
N ASP A 92 -18.91 -32.23 4.47
CA ASP A 92 -18.22 -33.22 3.63
C ASP A 92 -18.31 -34.62 4.24
N VAL A 93 -18.14 -34.74 5.57
CA VAL A 93 -18.35 -36.00 6.29
C VAL A 93 -19.80 -36.48 6.16
N ALA A 94 -20.78 -35.61 6.40
CA ALA A 94 -22.19 -35.96 6.27
C ALA A 94 -22.57 -36.39 4.85
N HIS A 95 -21.99 -35.75 3.82
CA HIS A 95 -22.18 -36.13 2.42
C HIS A 95 -21.54 -37.48 2.10
N ALA A 96 -20.34 -37.76 2.60
CA ALA A 96 -19.67 -39.05 2.43
C ALA A 96 -20.47 -40.20 3.08
N ASP A 97 -21.00 -39.98 4.29
CA ASP A 97 -21.84 -40.94 5.00
C ASP A 97 -23.15 -41.19 4.25
N ALA A 98 -23.80 -40.12 3.77
CA ALA A 98 -25.03 -40.22 2.98
C ALA A 98 -24.82 -41.00 1.67
N LEU A 99 -23.70 -40.75 0.97
CA LEU A 99 -23.37 -41.46 -0.26
C LEU A 99 -23.09 -42.95 0.00
N THR A 100 -22.41 -43.27 1.11
CA THR A 100 -22.16 -44.66 1.52
C THR A 100 -23.47 -45.38 1.83
N ALA A 101 -24.38 -44.74 2.56
CA ALA A 101 -25.69 -45.29 2.89
C ALA A 101 -26.56 -45.51 1.65
N GLU A 102 -26.54 -44.56 0.71
CA GLU A 102 -27.29 -44.68 -0.56
C GLU A 102 -26.71 -45.79 -1.44
N THR A 103 -25.39 -45.90 -1.55
CA THR A 103 -24.72 -46.97 -2.30
C THR A 103 -25.13 -48.34 -1.77
N LYS A 104 -25.09 -48.52 -0.44
CA LYS A 104 -25.54 -49.76 0.20
C LYS A 104 -27.02 -50.05 -0.10
N ARG A 105 -27.90 -49.05 -0.04
CA ARG A 105 -29.32 -49.20 -0.35
C ARG A 105 -29.54 -49.63 -1.81
N ALA A 106 -28.78 -49.05 -2.73
CA ALA A 106 -28.82 -49.41 -4.14
C ALA A 106 -28.35 -50.86 -4.35
N ASP A 107 -27.24 -51.26 -3.75
CA ASP A 107 -26.72 -52.63 -3.83
C ASP A 107 -27.71 -53.65 -3.26
N ASP A 108 -28.29 -53.37 -2.08
CA ASP A 108 -29.31 -54.22 -1.44
C ASP A 108 -30.56 -54.35 -2.33
N ALA A 109 -31.01 -53.26 -2.97
CA ALA A 109 -32.15 -53.26 -3.87
C ALA A 109 -31.89 -54.04 -5.17
N VAL A 110 -30.68 -53.91 -5.75
CA VAL A 110 -30.25 -54.68 -6.92
C VAL A 110 -30.21 -56.18 -6.60
N ALA A 111 -29.66 -56.55 -5.44
CA ALA A 111 -29.64 -57.93 -4.99
C ALA A 111 -31.05 -58.51 -4.80
N ALA A 112 -31.96 -57.76 -4.17
CA ALA A 112 -33.35 -58.17 -3.97
C ALA A 112 -34.09 -58.37 -5.31
N LEU A 113 -33.88 -57.48 -6.29
CA LEU A 113 -34.48 -57.58 -7.62
C LEU A 113 -33.94 -58.79 -8.40
N ALA A 114 -32.64 -59.07 -8.31
CA ALA A 114 -32.04 -60.27 -8.90
C ALA A 114 -32.63 -61.56 -8.31
N GLU A 115 -32.83 -61.62 -7.00
CA GLU A 115 -33.46 -62.78 -6.35
C GLU A 115 -34.95 -62.92 -6.70
N ALA A 116 -35.69 -61.82 -6.77
CA ALA A 116 -37.09 -61.84 -7.18
C ALA A 116 -37.27 -62.32 -8.63
N THR A 117 -36.40 -61.89 -9.53
CA THR A 117 -36.44 -62.31 -10.95
C THR A 117 -36.02 -63.76 -11.16
N LYS A 118 -35.12 -64.31 -10.35
CA LYS A 118 -34.82 -65.76 -10.34
C LYS A 118 -36.02 -66.60 -9.94
N LYS A 119 -36.79 -66.18 -8.93
CA LYS A 119 -37.98 -66.90 -8.45
C LYS A 119 -39.17 -66.85 -9.41
N ALA A 120 -39.18 -65.86 -10.32
CA ALA A 120 -40.26 -65.65 -11.28
C ALA A 120 -40.03 -66.35 -12.65
N LYS A 121 -38.86 -66.98 -12.84
CA LYS A 121 -38.54 -67.84 -13.99
C LYS A 121 -38.65 -69.31 -13.60
#